data_AF-A0A0F3IG37-F1
#
_entry.id   AF-A0A0F3IG37-F1
#
_cell.length_a   1.000
_cell.length_b   1.000
_cell.length_c   1.000
_cell.angle_alpha   90.00
_cell.angle_beta   90.00
_cell.angle_gamma   90.00
#
_symmetry.space_group_name_H-M   'P 1'
#
loop_
_entity.id
_entity.type
_entity.pdbx_description
1 polymer ?
#
loop_
_entity_poly.entity_id
_entity_poly.type
_entity_poly.pdbx_seq_one_letter_code
_entity_poly.pdbx_strand_id
1 'polypeptide(L)' 'MTENISNNAMIYAIMALNSEVALQREYLASDDMPREDKAEEQDLLDDLEQAFMEFVEVYKQRRKADKNLPSLDELLTSEL' A
#
# COMPACT_ATOMS: atom_id res chain seq x y z
N MET A 1 -2.23 -19.77 6.46
CA MET A 1 -1.83 -19.08 7.71
C MET A 1 -2.62 -17.78 7.76
N THR A 2 -3.85 -17.80 8.25
CA THR A 2 -4.60 -16.57 8.54
C THR A 2 -4.36 -16.23 9.99
N GLU A 3 -3.14 -15.78 10.31
CA GLU A 3 -2.94 -15.10 11.57
C GLU A 3 -3.85 -13.86 11.54
N ASN A 4 -4.67 -13.70 12.56
CA ASN A 4 -5.61 -12.57 12.66
C ASN A 4 -4.79 -11.28 12.83
N ILE A 5 -4.32 -10.71 11.72
CA ILE A 5 -3.72 -9.36 11.68
C ILE A 5 -4.72 -8.43 12.35
N SER A 6 -4.29 -7.63 13.34
CA SER A 6 -5.18 -6.70 14.02
C SER A 6 -5.64 -5.57 13.07
N ASN A 7 -6.75 -4.89 13.37
CA ASN A 7 -7.18 -3.76 12.55
C ASN A 7 -6.13 -2.65 12.50
N ASN A 8 -5.43 -2.40 13.60
CA ASN A 8 -4.34 -1.42 13.65
C ASN A 8 -3.18 -1.84 12.75
N ALA A 9 -2.75 -3.11 12.81
CA ALA A 9 -1.70 -3.61 11.94
C ALA A 9 -2.08 -3.54 10.46
N MET A 10 -3.34 -3.80 10.12
CA MET A 10 -3.89 -3.62 8.77
C MET A 10 -3.83 -2.15 8.32
N ILE A 11 -4.23 -1.22 9.19
CA ILE A 11 -4.18 0.22 8.91
C ILE A 11 -2.74 0.67 8.65
N TYR A 12 -1.80 0.33 9.55
CA TYR A 12 -0.40 0.69 9.37
C TYR A 12 0.21 0.08 8.10
N ALA A 13 -0.15 -1.18 7.78
CA ALA A 13 0.32 -1.81 6.55
C ALA A 13 -0.19 -1.10 5.29
N ILE A 14 -1.46 -0.70 5.25
CA ILE A 14 -2.04 0.05 4.13
C ILE A 14 -1.35 1.40 3.97
N MET A 15 -1.15 2.14 5.07
CA MET A 15 -0.47 3.43 5.04
C MET A 15 0.98 3.30 4.57
N ALA A 16 1.72 2.32 5.10
CA ALA A 16 3.10 2.05 4.70
C ALA A 16 3.21 1.67 3.22
N LEU A 17 2.36 0.76 2.74
CA LEU A 17 2.33 0.36 1.33
C LEU A 17 1.98 1.55 0.41
N ASN A 18 1.04 2.41 0.81
CA ASN A 18 0.72 3.61 0.03
C ASN A 18 1.92 4.56 -0.09
N SER A 19 2.64 4.78 1.00
CA SER A 19 3.86 5.59 0.99
C SER A 19 4.96 4.94 0.14
N GLU A 20 5.14 3.63 0.23
CA GLU A 20 6.16 2.90 -0.54
C GLU A 20 5.87 2.92 -2.04
N VAL A 21 4.62 2.71 -2.45
CA VAL A 21 4.18 2.84 -3.85
C VAL A 21 4.45 4.25 -4.38
N ALA A 22 4.20 5.29 -3.58
CA ALA A 22 4.48 6.66 -3.97
C ALA A 22 5.99 6.89 -4.17
N LEU A 23 6.82 6.44 -3.21
CA LEU A 23 8.28 6.55 -3.29
C LEU A 23 8.85 5.79 -4.51
N GLN A 24 8.37 4.56 -4.76
CA GLN A 24 8.83 3.76 -5.87
C GLN A 24 8.44 4.38 -7.22
N ARG A 25 7.25 4.97 -7.33
CA ARG A 25 6.85 5.74 -8.52
C ARG A 25 7.71 6.97 -8.74
N GLU A 26 8.04 7.71 -7.67
CA GLU A 26 8.96 8.85 -7.75
C GLU A 26 10.36 8.40 -8.19
N TYR A 27 10.85 7.28 -7.66
CA TYR A 27 12.14 6.70 -8.04
C TYR A 27 12.18 6.31 -9.53
N LEU A 28 11.16 5.60 -10.02
CA LEU A 28 11.00 5.23 -11.44
C LEU A 28 10.86 6.43 -12.38
N ALA A 29 10.34 7.55 -11.87
CA ALA A 29 10.20 8.81 -12.60
C ALA A 29 11.47 9.67 -12.56
N SER A 30 12.41 9.38 -11.66
CA SER A 30 13.68 10.09 -11.57
C SER A 30 14.61 9.73 -12.73
N ASP A 31 15.46 10.68 -13.12
CA ASP A 31 16.50 10.46 -14.13
C ASP A 31 17.73 9.71 -13.56
N ASP A 32 17.73 9.43 -12.24
CA ASP A 32 18.86 8.84 -11.51
C ASP A 32 18.89 7.30 -11.61
N MET A 33 17.91 6.69 -12.28
CA MET A 33 17.77 5.24 -12.40
C MET A 33 18.56 4.69 -13.61
N PRO A 34 19.46 3.71 -13.40
CA PRO A 34 20.08 2.96 -14.49
C PRO A 34 19.02 2.26 -15.35
N ARG A 35 19.16 2.35 -16.68
CA ARG A 35 18.19 1.77 -17.62
C ARG A 35 18.07 0.25 -17.51
N GLU A 36 19.14 -0.40 -17.07
CA GLU A 36 19.21 -1.85 -16.86
C GLU A 36 18.34 -2.32 -15.69
N ASP A 37 18.21 -1.51 -14.64
CA ASP A 37 17.44 -1.83 -13.44
C ASP A 37 15.96 -1.48 -13.58
N LYS A 38 15.61 -0.62 -14.55
CA LYS A 38 14.25 -0.09 -14.71
C LYS A 38 13.16 -1.16 -14.86
N ALA A 39 13.47 -2.31 -15.47
CA ALA A 39 12.52 -3.40 -15.60
C ALA A 39 12.23 -4.06 -14.26
N GLU A 40 13.29 -4.34 -13.47
CA GLU A 40 13.17 -4.96 -12.14
C GLU A 40 12.44 -4.02 -11.16
N GLU A 41 12.76 -2.73 -11.22
CA GLU A 41 12.13 -1.71 -10.38
C GLU A 41 10.64 -1.48 -10.74
N GLN A 42 10.27 -1.70 -12.01
CA GLN A 42 8.87 -1.69 -12.44
C GLN A 42 8.12 -2.94 -11.94
N ASP A 43 8.73 -4.12 -12.03
CA ASP A 43 8.15 -5.35 -11.50
C ASP A 43 7.93 -5.24 -9.97
N LEU A 44 8.87 -4.61 -9.25
CA LEU A 44 8.72 -4.31 -7.83
C LEU A 44 7.52 -3.38 -7.56
N LEU A 45 7.33 -2.33 -8.36
CA LEU A 45 6.18 -1.45 -8.22
C LEU A 45 4.88 -2.21 -8.45
N ASP A 46 4.81 -3.07 -9.45
CA ASP A 46 3.63 -3.85 -9.77
C ASP A 46 3.25 -4.80 -8.60
N ASP A 47 4.26 -5.44 -7.98
CA ASP A 47 4.07 -6.28 -6.79
C ASP A 47 3.58 -5.46 -5.57
N LEU A 48 4.14 -4.27 -5.35
CA LEU A 48 3.72 -3.37 -4.27
C LEU A 48 2.27 -2.89 -4.45
N GLU A 49 1.90 -2.52 -5.68
CA GLU A 49 0.53 -2.11 -6.01
C GLU A 49 -0.45 -3.26 -5.84
N GLN A 50 -0.08 -4.48 -6.24
CA GLN A 50 -0.89 -5.66 -6.01
C GLN A 50 -1.09 -5.91 -4.51
N ALA A 51 -0.01 -5.90 -3.73
CA ALA A 51 -0.08 -6.08 -2.28
C ALA A 51 -0.97 -5.02 -1.63
N PHE A 52 -0.83 -3.76 -2.01
CA PHE A 52 -1.68 -2.67 -1.53
C PHE A 52 -3.17 -2.95 -1.80
N MET A 53 -3.51 -3.37 -3.02
CA MET A 53 -4.89 -3.69 -3.39
C MET A 53 -5.46 -4.86 -2.58
N GLU A 54 -4.67 -5.90 -2.32
CA GLU A 54 -5.09 -7.03 -1.47
C GLU A 54 -5.40 -6.59 -0.03
N PHE A 55 -4.53 -5.77 0.57
CA PHE A 55 -4.74 -5.23 1.91
C PHE A 55 -5.97 -4.31 1.97
N VAL A 56 -6.16 -3.46 0.96
CA VAL A 56 -7.33 -2.59 0.82
C VAL A 56 -8.62 -3.42 0.76
N GLU A 57 -8.65 -4.51 0.00
CA GLU A 57 -9.83 -5.38 -0.08
C GLU A 57 -10.16 -6.05 1.27
N VAL A 58 -9.15 -6.55 1.99
CA VAL A 58 -9.36 -7.10 3.34
C VAL A 58 -9.87 -6.02 4.29
N TYR A 59 -9.31 -4.81 4.23
CA TYR A 59 -9.76 -3.69 5.06
C TYR A 59 -11.20 -3.27 4.76
N LYS A 60 -11.60 -3.21 3.49
CA LYS A 60 -12.99 -2.94 3.09
C LYS A 60 -13.94 -3.95 3.70
N GLN A 61 -13.58 -5.24 3.73
CA GLN A 61 -14.40 -6.27 4.36
C GLN A 61 -14.51 -6.06 5.88
N ARG A 62 -13.41 -5.71 6.55
CA ARG A 62 -13.40 -5.43 8.00
C ARG A 62 -14.22 -4.19 8.35
N ARG A 63 -14.11 -3.10 7.59
CA ARG A 63 -14.90 -1.89 7.77
C ARG A 63 -16.40 -2.10 7.52
N LYS A 64 -16.78 -3.09 6.69
CA LYS A 64 -18.19 -3.49 6.57
C LYS A 64 -18.72 -4.09 7.88
N ALA A 65 -17.89 -4.86 8.59
CA ALA A 65 -18.22 -5.49 9.87
C ALA A 65 -18.06 -4.53 11.08
N ASP A 66 -17.11 -3.61 11.03
CA ASP A 66 -16.85 -2.62 12.08
C ASP A 66 -16.87 -1.19 11.51
N LYS A 67 -17.92 -0.46 11.83
CA LYS A 67 -18.17 0.91 11.35
C LYS A 67 -17.35 1.98 12.08
N ASN A 68 -16.65 1.61 13.16
CA ASN A 68 -15.76 2.53 13.87
C ASN A 68 -14.40 2.65 13.19
N LEU A 69 -14.09 1.81 12.20
CA LEU A 69 -12.88 1.91 11.42
C LEU A 69 -12.95 3.11 10.46
N PRO A 70 -11.84 3.88 10.32
CA PRO A 70 -11.79 5.02 9.41
C PRO A 70 -12.05 4.61 7.96
N SER A 71 -12.38 5.59 7.13
CA SER A 71 -12.44 5.40 5.68
C SER A 71 -11.04 5.26 5.08
N LEU A 72 -10.95 4.61 3.93
CA LEU A 72 -9.69 4.58 3.17
C LEU A 72 -9.26 5.99 2.77
N ASP A 73 -10.20 6.86 2.41
CA ASP A 73 -9.88 8.25 2.07
C ASP A 73 -9.22 8.96 3.25
N GLU A 74 -9.75 8.83 4.47
CA GLU A 74 -9.12 9.35 5.70
C GLU A 74 -7.74 8.74 5.95
N LEU A 75 -7.53 7.45 5.67
CA LEU A 75 -6.23 6.81 5.86
C LEU A 75 -5.18 7.25 4.84
N LEU A 76 -5.58 7.45 3.59
CA LEU A 76 -4.67 7.72 2.47
C LEU A 76 -4.44 9.22 2.24
N THR A 77 -5.28 10.08 2.81
CA THR A 77 -5.10 11.54 2.79
C THR A 77 -4.59 12.12 4.11
N SER A 78 -4.54 11.31 5.18
CA SER A 78 -3.87 11.73 6.41
C SER A 78 -2.37 11.74 6.16
N GLU A 79 -1.79 12.93 6.12
CA GLU A 79 -0.34 13.10 6.30
C GLU A 79 0.02 12.44 7.64
N LEU A 80 1.00 11.53 7.62
CA LEU A 80 1.56 10.88 8.81
C LEU A 80 2.22 11.90 9.73
#